data_AF-A0A4Q3RRQ5-F1
#
_entry.id   AF-A0A4Q3RRQ5-F1
#
_cell.length_a   1.000
_cell.length_b   1.000
_cell.length_c   1.000
_cell.angle_alpha   90.00
_cell.angle_beta   90.00
_cell.angle_gamma   90.00
#
_symmetry.space_group_name_H-M   'P 1'
#
loop_
_entity.id
_entity.type
_entity.pdbx_description
1 polymer ?
#
loop_
_entity_poly.entity_id
_entity_poly.type
_entity_poly.pdbx_seq_one_letter_code
_entity_poly.pdbx_strand_id
1 'polypeptide(L)'
;MLHSIAPYFGYFASICLIVALLVNNDLRFRWFNTLGNISFIVYAILLVAVPVLLTNVILLCINVYHLVKIYRKQENFDMMEFKGDEKLAQKFIAFHQKDIQDYFPAFEVANLQGKFNFVVTRDLVIANMFSASIGPNGDAYVQLNYTPQKFRDFKVGSYIFEKE
;
A
#
# COMPACT_ATOMS: atom_id res chain seq x y z
N MET A 1 -36.27 7.61 27.56
CA MET A 1 -35.93 6.94 26.28
C MET A 1 -34.48 7.16 25.87
N LEU A 2 -33.99 8.39 25.75
CA LEU A 2 -32.61 8.68 25.30
C LEU A 2 -31.51 7.97 26.14
N HIS A 3 -31.64 8.00 27.47
CA HIS A 3 -30.70 7.30 28.38
C HIS A 3 -30.71 5.76 28.23
N SER A 4 -31.80 5.17 27.76
CA SER A 4 -31.87 3.71 27.56
C SER A 4 -31.12 3.27 26.31
N ILE A 5 -30.91 4.18 25.35
CA ILE A 5 -30.24 3.87 24.07
C ILE A 5 -28.74 4.18 24.15
N ALA A 6 -28.34 5.13 24.99
CA ALA A 6 -26.95 5.55 25.16
C ALA A 6 -25.96 4.38 25.35
N PRO A 7 -26.21 3.36 26.20
CA PRO A 7 -25.26 2.26 26.39
C PRO A 7 -24.92 1.49 25.11
N TYR A 8 -25.86 1.35 24.17
CA TYR A 8 -25.62 0.66 22.90
C TYR A 8 -24.59 1.41 22.03
N PHE A 9 -24.58 2.75 22.05
CA PHE A 9 -23.54 3.53 21.40
C PHE A 9 -22.17 3.31 22.05
N GLY A 10 -22.12 3.20 23.37
CA GLY A 10 -20.89 2.89 24.10
C GLY A 10 -20.35 1.50 23.73
N TYR A 11 -21.20 0.46 23.74
CA TYR A 11 -20.80 -0.89 23.36
C TYR A 11 -20.34 -0.97 21.90
N PHE A 12 -21.07 -0.31 20.99
CA PHE A 12 -20.67 -0.25 19.58
C PHE A 12 -19.32 0.47 19.41
N ALA A 13 -19.12 1.59 20.11
CA ALA A 13 -17.84 2.31 20.11
C ALA A 13 -16.67 1.44 20.56
N SER A 14 -16.85 0.69 21.66
CA SER A 14 -15.86 -0.26 22.16
C SER A 14 -15.54 -1.37 21.16
N ILE A 15 -16.56 -1.93 20.48
CA ILE A 15 -16.35 -2.93 19.43
C ILE A 15 -15.55 -2.34 18.27
N CYS A 16 -15.89 -1.13 17.80
CA CYS A 16 -15.11 -0.45 16.76
C CYS A 16 -13.65 -0.26 17.17
N LEU A 17 -13.38 0.14 18.41
CA LEU A 17 -12.02 0.32 18.92
C LEU A 17 -11.24 -1.01 18.96
N ILE A 18 -11.88 -2.09 19.43
CA ILE A 18 -11.27 -3.43 19.46
C ILE A 18 -10.95 -3.89 18.03
N VAL A 19 -11.90 -3.75 17.11
CA VAL A 19 -11.69 -4.11 15.70
C VAL A 19 -10.60 -3.26 15.07
N ALA A 20 -10.50 -1.97 15.41
CA ALA A 20 -9.42 -1.12 14.94
C ALA A 20 -8.06 -1.73 15.32
N LEU A 21 -7.87 -2.13 16.57
CA LEU A 21 -6.61 -2.70 17.07
C LEU A 21 -6.25 -4.06 16.44
N LEU A 22 -7.22 -4.79 15.90
CA LEU A 22 -7.00 -6.08 15.24
C LEU A 22 -6.56 -5.94 13.77
N VAL A 23 -6.73 -4.77 13.16
CA VAL A 23 -6.51 -4.59 11.73
C VAL A 23 -5.09 -4.08 11.45
N ASN A 24 -4.34 -4.81 10.61
CA ASN A 24 -2.96 -4.47 10.20
C ASN A 24 -2.86 -3.40 9.10
N ASN A 25 -3.96 -2.75 8.74
CA ASN A 25 -4.00 -1.73 7.69
C ASN A 25 -4.30 -0.36 8.30
N ASP A 26 -3.35 0.58 8.17
CA ASP A 26 -3.48 1.95 8.66
C ASP A 26 -4.79 2.62 8.23
N LEU A 27 -5.21 2.44 6.98
CA LEU A 27 -6.43 3.07 6.49
C LEU A 27 -7.67 2.54 7.22
N ARG A 28 -7.78 1.22 7.35
CA ARG A 28 -8.90 0.56 8.04
C ARG A 28 -8.88 0.88 9.53
N PHE A 29 -7.71 0.87 10.17
CA PHE A 29 -7.51 1.30 11.55
C PHE A 29 -8.08 2.70 11.81
N ARG A 30 -7.77 3.67 10.94
CA ARG A 30 -8.28 5.05 11.06
C ARG A 30 -9.79 5.15 10.84
N TRP A 31 -10.36 4.34 9.96
CA TRP A 31 -11.81 4.28 9.75
C TRP A 31 -12.56 3.72 10.95
N PHE A 32 -12.11 2.59 11.51
CA PHE A 32 -12.72 2.01 12.70
C PHE A 32 -12.59 2.93 13.92
N ASN A 33 -11.44 3.58 14.11
CA ASN A 33 -11.27 4.58 15.16
C ASN A 33 -12.17 5.81 14.96
N THR A 34 -12.34 6.27 13.73
CA THR A 34 -13.27 7.38 13.41
C THR A 34 -14.71 7.01 13.78
N LEU A 35 -15.17 5.82 13.39
CA LEU A 35 -16.50 5.31 13.75
C LEU A 35 -16.68 5.15 15.27
N GLY A 36 -15.66 4.63 15.95
CA GLY A 36 -15.64 4.52 17.41
C GLY A 36 -15.73 5.87 18.10
N ASN A 37 -14.92 6.85 17.67
CA ASN A 37 -14.94 8.20 18.24
C ASN A 37 -16.30 8.89 18.04
N ILE A 38 -16.90 8.80 16.86
CA ILE A 38 -18.25 9.35 16.60
C ILE A 38 -19.27 8.72 17.56
N SER A 39 -19.19 7.40 17.75
CA SER A 39 -20.09 6.67 18.65
C SER A 39 -19.89 7.08 20.12
N PHE A 40 -18.64 7.26 20.56
CA PHE A 40 -18.33 7.79 21.90
C PHE A 40 -18.76 9.24 22.09
N ILE A 41 -18.69 10.08 21.06
CA ILE A 41 -19.18 11.46 21.10
C ILE A 41 -20.69 11.47 21.32
N VAL A 42 -21.44 10.67 20.54
CA VAL A 42 -22.90 10.53 20.72
C VAL A 42 -23.21 10.04 22.13
N TYR A 43 -22.55 8.98 22.58
CA TYR A 43 -22.66 8.45 23.94
C TYR A 43 -22.41 9.53 25.01
N ALA A 44 -21.33 10.31 24.87
CA ALA A 44 -20.94 11.33 25.83
C ALA A 44 -21.91 12.51 25.88
N ILE A 45 -22.50 12.90 24.75
CA ILE A 45 -23.55 13.94 24.72
C ILE A 45 -24.79 13.44 25.45
N LEU A 46 -25.21 12.19 25.21
CA LEU A 46 -26.39 11.60 25.83
C LEU A 46 -26.28 11.47 27.36
N LEU A 47 -25.07 11.26 27.88
CA LEU A 47 -24.82 11.12 29.32
C LEU A 47 -24.18 12.36 29.96
N VAL A 48 -24.02 13.46 29.22
CA VAL A 48 -23.35 14.69 29.70
C VAL A 48 -21.93 14.40 30.24
N ALA A 49 -21.23 13.45 29.61
CA ALA A 49 -19.88 13.04 30.00
C ALA A 49 -18.82 13.92 29.32
N VAL A 50 -18.63 15.14 29.84
CA VAL A 50 -17.72 16.15 29.27
C VAL A 50 -16.29 15.64 29.00
N PRO A 51 -15.63 14.89 29.90
CA PRO A 51 -14.27 14.38 29.64
C PRO A 51 -14.20 13.41 28.45
N VAL A 52 -15.23 12.57 28.29
CA VAL A 52 -15.32 11.59 27.19
C VAL A 52 -15.58 12.30 25.87
N LEU A 53 -16.45 13.31 25.89
CA LEU A 53 -16.74 14.14 24.71
C LEU A 53 -15.47 14.84 24.20
N LEU A 54 -14.75 15.53 25.09
CA LEU A 54 -13.56 16.30 24.72
C LEU A 54 -12.49 15.41 24.09
N THR A 55 -12.18 14.29 24.73
CA THR A 55 -11.13 13.36 24.26
C THR A 55 -11.49 12.75 22.90
N ASN A 56 -12.73 12.32 22.69
CA ASN A 56 -13.15 11.71 21.43
C ASN A 56 -13.28 12.72 20.29
N VAL A 57 -13.61 13.98 20.56
CA VAL A 57 -13.58 15.05 19.55
C VAL A 57 -12.14 15.31 19.08
N ILE A 58 -11.18 15.39 19.99
CA ILE A 58 -9.76 15.57 19.64
C ILE A 58 -9.27 14.36 18.83
N LEU A 59 -9.57 13.14 19.27
CA LEU A 59 -9.20 11.92 18.57
C LEU A 59 -9.85 11.83 17.18
N LEU A 60 -11.10 12.28 17.03
CA LEU A 60 -11.77 12.36 15.74
C LEU A 60 -11.01 13.29 14.79
N CYS A 61 -10.67 14.50 15.22
CA CYS A 61 -9.90 15.45 14.41
C CYS A 61 -8.54 14.87 13.98
N ILE A 62 -7.81 14.22 14.88
CA ILE A 62 -6.53 13.57 14.58
C ILE A 62 -6.72 12.46 13.55
N ASN A 63 -7.72 11.59 13.72
CA ASN A 63 -7.97 10.51 12.79
C ASN A 63 -8.36 11.03 11.39
N VAL A 64 -9.20 12.06 11.30
CA VAL A 64 -9.56 12.69 10.02
C VAL A 64 -8.33 13.31 9.35
N TYR A 65 -7.49 14.03 10.09
CA TYR A 65 -6.24 14.59 9.55
C TYR A 65 -5.34 13.50 8.94
N HIS A 66 -5.12 12.41 9.66
CA HIS A 66 -4.33 11.28 9.16
C HIS A 66 -4.99 10.58 7.97
N LEU A 67 -6.31 10.46 7.97
CA LEU A 67 -7.06 9.85 6.87
C LEU A 67 -6.88 10.67 5.59
N VAL A 68 -7.05 11.99 5.68
CA VAL A 68 -6.82 12.92 4.56
C VAL A 68 -5.36 12.84 4.10
N LYS A 69 -4.39 12.78 5.02
CA LYS A 69 -2.97 12.65 4.69
C LYS A 69 -2.67 11.36 3.90
N ILE A 70 -3.28 10.23 4.28
CA ILE A 70 -3.11 8.95 3.59
C ILE A 70 -3.71 9.03 2.18
N TYR A 71 -4.95 9.53 2.05
CA TYR A 71 -5.61 9.65 0.74
C TYR A 71 -4.94 10.65 -0.20
N ARG A 72 -4.29 11.69 0.34
CA ARG A 72 -3.55 12.68 -0.44
C ARG A 72 -2.11 12.29 -0.74
N LYS A 73 -1.63 11.15 -0.21
CA LYS A 73 -0.28 10.68 -0.52
C LYS A 73 -0.21 10.33 -2.00
N GLN A 74 0.43 11.20 -2.77
CA GLN A 74 0.83 10.87 -4.13
C GLN A 74 2.05 9.97 -4.06
N GLU A 75 2.02 8.92 -4.87
CA GLU A 75 3.09 7.94 -4.94
C GLU A 75 3.95 8.33 -6.13
N ASN A 76 5.25 8.45 -5.90
CA ASN A 76 6.18 8.84 -6.94
C ASN A 76 6.64 7.60 -7.68
N PHE A 77 6.16 7.44 -8.90
CA PHE A 77 6.62 6.41 -9.81
C PHE A 77 7.73 6.95 -10.70
N ASP A 78 8.80 6.18 -10.83
CA ASP A 78 9.91 6.51 -11.73
C ASP A 78 10.40 5.26 -12.46
N MET A 79 10.85 5.43 -13.70
CA MET A 79 11.38 4.35 -14.53
C MET A 79 12.88 4.60 -14.76
N MET A 80 13.70 3.63 -14.43
CA MET A 80 15.16 3.72 -14.56
C MET A 80 15.69 2.53 -15.34
N GLU A 81 16.42 2.81 -16.42
CA GLU A 81 17.16 1.79 -17.17
C GLU A 81 18.37 1.30 -16.39
N PHE A 82 18.74 0.03 -16.60
CA PHE A 82 19.91 -0.57 -15.96
C PHE A 82 20.54 -1.65 -16.87
N LYS A 83 21.85 -1.86 -16.72
CA LYS A 83 22.65 -2.77 -17.56
C LYS A 83 22.70 -4.21 -17.05
N GLY A 84 22.37 -4.42 -15.78
CA GLY A 84 22.36 -5.73 -15.12
C GLY A 84 23.59 -6.00 -14.23
N ASP A 85 24.57 -5.09 -14.22
CA ASP A 85 25.73 -5.13 -13.34
C ASP A 85 25.54 -4.30 -12.06
N GLU A 86 24.47 -3.51 -11.98
CA GLU A 86 24.17 -2.67 -10.84
C GLU A 86 23.83 -3.52 -9.61
N LYS A 87 24.56 -3.26 -8.51
CA LYS A 87 24.45 -4.01 -7.25
C LYS A 87 23.02 -4.06 -6.70
N LEU A 88 22.25 -2.99 -6.87
CA LEU A 88 20.87 -2.93 -6.38
C LEU A 88 19.96 -3.90 -7.15
N ALA A 89 20.09 -3.97 -8.48
CA ALA A 89 19.31 -4.86 -9.32
C ALA A 89 19.64 -6.34 -9.02
N GLN A 90 20.94 -6.66 -8.92
CA GLN A 90 21.39 -8.01 -8.55
C GLN A 90 20.87 -8.43 -7.17
N LYS A 91 20.94 -7.54 -6.18
CA LYS A 91 20.44 -7.81 -4.82
C LYS A 91 18.93 -8.01 -4.79
N PHE A 92 18.18 -7.23 -5.58
CA PHE A 92 16.73 -7.38 -5.71
C PHE A 92 16.35 -8.75 -6.26
N ILE A 93 17.01 -9.19 -7.34
CA ILE A 93 16.77 -10.50 -7.94
C ILE A 93 17.14 -11.62 -6.96
N ALA A 94 18.31 -11.54 -6.32
CA ALA A 94 18.74 -12.53 -5.34
C ALA A 94 17.75 -12.64 -4.16
N PHE A 95 17.23 -11.50 -3.68
CA PHE A 95 16.24 -11.48 -2.60
C PHE A 95 14.91 -12.12 -2.99
N HIS A 96 14.49 -11.96 -4.25
CA HIS A 96 13.24 -12.49 -4.79
C HIS A 96 13.39 -13.77 -5.61
N GLN A 97 14.57 -14.40 -5.61
CA GLN A 97 14.93 -15.47 -6.53
C GLN A 97 13.92 -16.62 -6.54
N LYS A 98 13.45 -17.03 -5.36
CA LYS A 98 12.47 -18.11 -5.22
C LYS A 98 11.16 -17.78 -5.95
N ASP A 99 10.59 -16.61 -5.68
CA ASP A 99 9.34 -16.16 -6.32
C ASP A 99 9.55 -15.95 -7.82
N ILE A 100 10.70 -15.40 -8.24
CA ILE A 100 11.02 -15.22 -9.66
C ILE A 100 11.07 -16.57 -10.38
N GLN A 101 11.72 -17.60 -9.81
CA GLN A 101 11.84 -18.91 -10.43
C GLN A 101 10.49 -19.65 -10.53
N ASP A 102 9.58 -19.41 -9.58
CA ASP A 102 8.24 -20.00 -9.61
C ASP A 102 7.41 -19.50 -10.83
N TYR A 103 7.62 -18.26 -11.28
CA TYR A 103 6.90 -17.67 -12.44
C TYR A 103 7.72 -17.60 -13.73
N PHE A 104 9.05 -17.49 -13.63
CA PHE A 104 9.98 -17.33 -14.75
C PHE A 104 11.15 -18.34 -14.64
N PRO A 105 10.88 -19.65 -14.79
CA PRO A 105 11.89 -20.70 -14.57
C PRO A 105 13.06 -20.65 -15.57
N ALA A 106 12.86 -20.04 -16.75
CA ALA A 106 13.89 -19.87 -17.77
C ALA A 106 14.74 -18.59 -17.57
N PHE A 107 14.46 -17.79 -16.55
CA PHE A 107 15.18 -16.55 -16.29
C PHE A 107 16.52 -16.81 -15.59
N GLU A 108 17.59 -16.22 -16.12
CA GLU A 108 18.92 -16.25 -15.53
C GLU A 108 19.49 -14.83 -15.41
N VAL A 109 20.20 -14.52 -14.33
CA VAL A 109 20.77 -13.18 -14.11
C VAL A 109 21.79 -12.80 -15.18
N ALA A 110 22.55 -13.78 -15.68
CA ALA A 110 23.52 -13.58 -16.76
C ALA A 110 22.87 -13.03 -18.04
N ASN A 111 21.58 -13.30 -18.22
CA ASN A 111 20.81 -12.89 -19.39
C ASN A 111 20.41 -11.41 -19.36
N LEU A 112 20.74 -10.62 -18.34
CA LEU A 112 20.40 -9.19 -18.31
C LEU A 112 21.33 -8.32 -19.17
N GLN A 113 22.57 -8.76 -19.40
CA GLN A 113 23.56 -7.95 -20.11
C GLN A 113 23.19 -7.77 -21.58
N GLY A 114 23.32 -6.54 -22.07
CA GLY A 114 23.04 -6.20 -23.47
C GLY A 114 21.55 -6.23 -23.86
N LYS A 115 20.66 -6.26 -22.87
CA LYS A 115 19.21 -6.26 -23.07
C LYS A 115 18.57 -4.95 -22.66
N PHE A 116 17.32 -4.77 -23.06
CA PHE A 116 16.52 -3.65 -22.63
C PHE A 116 15.94 -3.97 -21.25
N ASN A 117 16.53 -3.38 -20.21
CA ASN A 117 16.09 -3.58 -18.84
C ASN A 117 15.74 -2.26 -18.19
N PHE A 118 14.64 -2.24 -17.45
CA PHE A 118 14.27 -1.12 -16.60
C PHE A 118 13.65 -1.62 -15.30
N VAL A 119 13.74 -0.78 -14.28
CA VAL A 119 12.98 -0.93 -13.04
C VAL A 119 11.96 0.18 -12.94
N VAL A 120 10.78 -0.15 -12.41
CA VAL A 120 9.84 0.87 -11.93
C VAL A 120 9.99 0.96 -10.44
N THR A 121 10.26 2.15 -9.94
CA THR A 121 10.25 2.44 -8.51
C THR A 121 8.94 3.08 -8.09
N ARG A 122 8.53 2.84 -6.85
CA ARG A 122 7.44 3.53 -6.15
C ARG A 122 8.00 4.05 -4.84
N ASP A 123 8.09 5.36 -4.71
CA ASP A 123 8.74 6.03 -3.59
C ASP A 123 10.18 5.51 -3.35
N LEU A 124 11.00 5.45 -4.41
CA LEU A 124 12.40 4.94 -4.42
C LEU A 124 12.58 3.44 -4.15
N VAL A 125 11.49 2.68 -3.91
CA VAL A 125 11.55 1.22 -3.76
C VAL A 125 11.24 0.57 -5.10
N ILE A 126 12.05 -0.41 -5.52
CA ILE A 126 11.78 -1.19 -6.73
C ILE A 126 10.43 -1.90 -6.59
N ALA A 127 9.47 -1.48 -7.39
CA ALA A 127 8.11 -1.99 -7.44
C ALA A 127 7.92 -3.00 -8.57
N ASN A 128 8.70 -2.89 -9.65
CA ASN A 128 8.77 -3.87 -10.72
C ASN A 128 10.16 -3.88 -11.37
N MET A 129 10.54 -5.04 -11.89
CA MET A 129 11.72 -5.19 -12.74
C MET A 129 11.32 -5.87 -14.04
N PHE A 130 11.74 -5.25 -15.14
CA PHE A 130 11.46 -5.70 -16.49
C PHE A 130 12.76 -5.94 -17.27
N SER A 131 12.77 -6.99 -18.09
CA SER A 131 13.84 -7.30 -19.03
C SER A 131 13.25 -7.91 -20.30
N ALA A 132 13.63 -7.35 -21.44
CA ALA A 132 13.29 -7.88 -22.76
C ALA A 132 14.48 -7.80 -23.73
N SER A 133 14.53 -8.75 -24.67
CA SER A 133 15.38 -8.63 -25.84
C SER A 133 14.59 -8.11 -27.03
N ILE A 134 15.14 -7.14 -27.74
CA ILE A 134 14.56 -6.60 -28.96
C ILE A 134 15.08 -7.43 -30.13
N GLY A 135 14.17 -8.04 -30.89
CA GLY A 135 14.45 -8.80 -32.09
C GLY A 135 14.73 -7.90 -33.30
N PRO A 136 15.29 -8.45 -34.39
CA PRO A 136 15.67 -7.69 -35.59
C PRO A 136 14.50 -6.95 -36.25
N ASN A 137 13.29 -7.47 -36.10
CA ASN A 137 12.06 -6.93 -36.70
C ASN A 137 11.34 -5.92 -35.78
N GLY A 138 11.93 -5.56 -34.64
CA GLY A 138 11.31 -4.70 -33.62
C GLY A 138 10.44 -5.45 -32.61
N ASP A 139 10.31 -6.77 -32.72
CA ASP A 139 9.57 -7.58 -31.75
C ASP A 139 10.29 -7.61 -30.39
N ALA A 140 9.58 -7.34 -29.30
CA ALA A 140 10.12 -7.45 -27.95
C ALA A 140 9.81 -8.82 -27.34
N TYR A 141 10.86 -9.56 -26.95
CA TYR A 141 10.74 -10.84 -26.26
C TYR A 141 11.00 -10.64 -24.77
N VAL A 142 9.92 -10.65 -23.99
CA VAL A 142 9.95 -10.44 -22.54
C VAL A 142 10.53 -11.67 -21.83
N GLN A 143 11.53 -11.46 -21.01
CA GLN A 143 12.21 -12.51 -20.24
C GLN A 143 11.93 -12.40 -18.75
N LEU A 144 11.70 -11.18 -18.27
CA LEU A 144 11.32 -10.91 -16.89
C LEU A 144 10.32 -9.76 -16.89
N ASN A 145 9.20 -9.93 -16.18
CA ASN A 145 8.33 -8.84 -15.78
C ASN A 145 7.82 -9.17 -14.36
N TYR A 146 8.63 -8.83 -13.37
CA TYR A 146 8.42 -9.28 -12.00
C TYR A 146 8.04 -8.11 -11.08
N THR A 147 6.87 -8.24 -10.45
CA THR A 147 6.34 -7.33 -9.43
C THR A 147 6.26 -8.06 -8.09
N PRO A 148 6.94 -7.62 -7.02
CA PRO A 148 6.82 -8.21 -5.69
C PRO A 148 5.39 -8.14 -5.17
N GLN A 149 4.97 -9.13 -4.37
CA GLN A 149 3.60 -9.25 -3.86
C GLN A 149 3.04 -7.95 -3.25
N LYS A 150 3.87 -7.19 -2.52
CA LYS A 150 3.49 -5.90 -1.90
C LYS A 150 3.01 -4.85 -2.92
N PHE A 151 3.48 -4.92 -4.17
CA PHE A 151 3.20 -3.94 -5.22
C PHE A 151 2.32 -4.48 -6.34
N ARG A 152 1.70 -5.66 -6.16
CA ARG A 152 0.71 -6.23 -7.10
C ARG A 152 -0.67 -5.59 -6.92
N ASP A 153 -0.73 -4.25 -6.92
CA ASP A 153 -1.94 -3.45 -6.75
C ASP A 153 -2.40 -2.75 -8.05
N PHE A 154 -1.99 -3.29 -9.20
CA PHE A 154 -2.27 -2.81 -10.57
C PHE A 154 -1.68 -1.44 -10.96
N LYS A 155 -1.36 -0.57 -9.99
CA LYS A 155 -0.82 0.78 -10.23
C LYS A 155 0.48 0.78 -11.03
N VAL A 156 1.36 -0.19 -10.76
CA VAL A 156 2.64 -0.32 -11.49
C VAL A 156 2.41 -0.65 -12.96
N GLY A 157 1.44 -1.52 -13.25
CA GLY A 157 1.08 -1.87 -14.63
C GLY A 157 0.55 -0.68 -15.40
N SER A 158 -0.43 0.05 -14.83
CA SER A 158 -0.96 1.28 -15.43
C SER A 158 0.12 2.31 -15.70
N TYR A 159 1.06 2.51 -14.76
CA TYR A 159 2.17 3.44 -14.94
C TYR A 159 3.11 3.04 -16.09
N ILE A 160 3.41 1.74 -16.26
CA ILE A 160 4.24 1.26 -17.39
C ILE A 160 3.51 1.54 -18.71
N PHE A 161 2.24 1.17 -18.83
CA PHE A 161 1.46 1.35 -20.06
C PHE A 161 1.19 2.82 -20.43
N GLU A 162 1.11 3.73 -19.45
CA GLU A 162 0.92 5.17 -19.73
C GLU A 162 2.22 5.88 -20.15
N LYS A 163 3.39 5.28 -19.88
CA LYS A 163 4.70 5.84 -20.22
C LYS A 163 5.38 5.21 -21.44
N GLU A 164 4.93 4.04 -21.89
CA GLU A 164 5.22 3.50 -23.22
C GLU A 164 4.47 4.28 -24.31
#